data_AF-A0A7V8ZTD7-F1
#
_entry.id   AF-A0A7V8ZTD7-F1
#
_cell.length_a   1.000
_cell.length_b   1.000
_cell.length_c   1.000
_cell.angle_alpha   90.00
_cell.angle_beta   90.00
_cell.angle_gamma   90.00
#
_symmetry.space_group_name_H-M   'P 1'
#
loop_
_entity.id
_entity.type
_entity.pdbx_description
1 polymer ?
#
loop_
_entity_poly.entity_id
_entity_poly.type
_entity_poly.pdbx_seq_one_letter_code
_entity_poly.pdbx_strand_id
1 'polypeptide(L)' 'MDDLVERDDAREVLPIPRCRQLLGDEAIGLTGADIDVIRRHAHVLAHTLLEVFLQQQTDRE' A
#
# COMPACT_ATOMS: atom_id res chain seq x y z
N MET A 1 19.95 -13.63 -19.51
CA MET A 1 18.49 -13.87 -19.51
C MET A 1 18.01 -13.02 -18.36
N ASP A 2 17.79 -11.74 -18.66
CA ASP A 2 17.35 -10.75 -17.68
C ASP A 2 15.96 -11.17 -17.21
N ASP A 3 15.92 -11.74 -16.01
CA ASP A 3 14.71 -11.96 -15.24
C ASP A 3 13.99 -10.61 -15.17
N LEU A 4 13.03 -10.44 -16.06
CA LEU A 4 12.00 -9.43 -15.94
C LEU A 4 11.30 -9.77 -14.64
N VAL A 5 11.80 -9.20 -13.55
CA VAL A 5 11.04 -9.04 -12.32
C VAL A 5 9.81 -8.27 -12.76
N GLU A 6 8.76 -9.01 -13.12
CA GLU A 6 7.40 -8.51 -13.24
C GLU A 6 7.17 -7.85 -11.89
N ARG A 7 7.35 -6.53 -11.87
CA ARG A 7 7.10 -5.75 -10.69
C ARG A 7 5.66 -6.08 -10.36
N ASP A 8 5.46 -6.57 -9.16
CA ASP A 8 4.18 -6.76 -8.45
C ASP A 8 3.38 -5.44 -8.35
N ASP A 9 3.63 -4.46 -9.23
CA ASP A 9 2.91 -3.19 -9.44
C ASP A 9 1.45 -3.43 -9.87
N ALA A 10 1.05 -4.67 -10.14
CA ALA A 10 -0.31 -5.06 -10.49
C ALA A 10 -1.08 -5.72 -9.32
N ARG A 11 -0.55 -5.76 -8.09
CA ARG A 11 -1.46 -5.91 -6.93
C ARG A 11 -2.35 -4.69 -6.92
N GLU A 12 -3.65 -4.92 -7.08
CA GLU A 12 -4.65 -3.90 -7.35
C GLU A 12 -4.61 -2.80 -6.26
N VAL A 13 -3.84 -1.73 -6.54
CA VAL A 13 -3.71 -0.62 -5.61
C VAL A 13 -5.07 0.05 -5.52
N LEU A 14 -5.51 0.35 -4.29
CA LEU A 14 -6.78 0.99 -4.04
C LEU A 14 -7.02 2.17 -5.01
N PRO A 15 -8.19 2.23 -5.67
CA PRO A 15 -8.51 3.34 -6.56
C PRO A 15 -8.45 4.67 -5.82
N ILE A 16 -7.96 5.73 -6.46
CA ILE A 16 -7.87 7.09 -5.88
C ILE A 16 -9.19 7.56 -5.23
N PRO A 17 -10.38 7.37 -5.86
CA PRO A 17 -11.65 7.73 -5.22
C PRO A 17 -11.89 6.99 -3.90
N ARG A 18 -11.46 5.73 -3.82
CA ARG A 18 -11.57 4.93 -2.59
C ARG A 18 -10.59 5.40 -1.52
N CYS A 19 -9.36 5.71 -1.90
CA CYS A 19 -8.38 6.31 -0.98
C CYS A 19 -8.87 7.66 -0.43
N ARG A 20 -9.48 8.51 -1.27
CA ARG A 20 -10.12 9.76 -0.82
C ARG A 20 -11.19 9.52 0.23
N GLN A 21 -12.07 8.56 0.00
CA GLN A 21 -13.12 8.23 0.97
C GLN A 21 -12.55 7.73 2.31
N LEU A 22 -11.46 6.95 2.27
CA LEU A 22 -10.82 6.43 3.49
C LEU A 22 -10.10 7.52 4.29
N LEU A 23 -9.47 8.48 3.60
CA LEU A 23 -8.79 9.62 4.22
C LEU A 23 -9.79 10.67 4.76
N GLY A 24 -11.01 10.73 4.23
CA GLY A 24 -12.03 11.66 4.71
C GLY A 24 -11.56 13.11 4.68
N ASP A 25 -11.61 13.77 5.84
CA ASP A 25 -11.22 15.19 5.99
C ASP A 25 -9.71 15.41 5.72
N GLU A 26 -8.87 14.40 5.92
CA GLU A 26 -7.44 14.48 5.64
C GLU A 26 -7.14 14.55 4.13
N ALA A 27 -8.11 14.18 3.28
CA ALA A 27 -8.00 14.36 1.84
C ALA A 27 -8.33 15.78 1.37
N ILE A 28 -8.84 16.66 2.24
CA ILE A 28 -9.20 18.03 1.87
C ILE A 28 -7.91 18.79 1.49
N GLY A 29 -7.89 19.31 0.26
CA GLY A 29 -6.74 20.02 -0.28
C GLY A 29 -5.69 19.12 -0.96
N LEU A 30 -5.84 17.79 -0.90
CA LEU A 30 -4.93 16.86 -1.57
C LEU A 30 -5.27 16.67 -3.06
N THR A 31 -4.25 16.79 -3.90
CA THR A 31 -4.35 16.51 -5.33
C THR A 31 -4.46 15.00 -5.57
N GLY A 32 -4.82 14.61 -6.80
CA GLY A 32 -4.79 13.20 -7.17
C GLY A 32 -3.39 12.59 -7.08
N ALA A 33 -2.35 13.39 -7.30
CA ALA A 33 -0.95 12.96 -7.20
C ALA A 33 -0.54 12.71 -5.75
N ASP A 34 -0.93 13.59 -4.82
CA ASP A 34 -0.66 13.39 -3.39
C ASP A 34 -1.28 12.09 -2.89
N ILE A 35 -2.50 11.80 -3.33
CA ILE A 35 -3.21 10.57 -2.98
C ILE A 35 -2.59 9.34 -3.65
N ASP A 36 -2.03 9.48 -4.85
CA ASP A 36 -1.24 8.41 -5.50
C ASP A 36 0.00 8.06 -4.68
N VAL A 37 0.68 9.07 -4.15
CA VAL A 37 1.85 8.87 -3.28
C VAL A 37 1.42 8.17 -1.99
N ILE A 38 0.38 8.67 -1.31
CA ILE A 38 -0.12 8.08 -0.06
C ILE A 38 -0.52 6.62 -0.26
N ARG A 39 -1.29 6.29 -1.31
CA ARG A 39 -1.75 4.92 -1.54
C ARG A 39 -0.61 3.94 -1.79
N ARG A 40 0.46 4.36 -2.49
CA ARG A 40 1.66 3.53 -2.70
C ARG A 40 2.40 3.27 -1.40
N HIS A 41 2.58 4.30 -0.57
CA HIS A 41 3.22 4.15 0.74
C HIS A 41 2.40 3.24 1.66
N ALA A 42 1.08 3.42 1.71
CA ALA A 42 0.18 2.57 2.49
C ALA A 42 0.24 1.10 2.04
N HIS A 43 0.37 0.84 0.73
CA HIS A 43 0.51 -0.52 0.21
C HIS A 43 1.80 -1.20 0.71
N VAL A 44 2.94 -0.50 0.65
CA VAL A 44 4.22 -1.01 1.16
C VAL A 44 4.15 -1.26 2.66
N LEU A 45 3.61 -0.31 3.43
CA LEU A 45 3.47 -0.44 4.88
C LEU A 45 2.56 -1.62 5.26
N ALA A 46 1.46 -1.82 4.53
CA ALA A 46 0.59 -2.97 4.77
C ALA A 46 1.33 -4.30 4.56
N HIS A 47 2.18 -4.39 3.54
CA HIS A 47 2.99 -5.59 3.31
C HIS A 47 3.98 -5.82 4.46
N THR A 48 4.73 -4.79 4.85
CA THR A 48 5.69 -4.89 5.98
C THR A 48 5.00 -5.26 7.28
N LEU A 49 3.82 -4.69 7.57
CA LEU A 49 3.06 -5.04 8.77
C LEU A 49 2.61 -6.50 8.78
N LEU A 50 2.22 -7.04 7.62
CA LEU A 50 1.87 -8.46 7.48
C LEU A 50 3.09 -9.36 7.70
N GLU A 51 4.25 -9.03 7.12
CA GLU A 51 5.49 -9.78 7.33
C GLU A 51 5.88 -9.82 8.80
N VAL A 52 5.88 -8.67 9.47
CA VAL A 52 6.20 -8.57 10.91
C VAL A 52 5.21 -9.38 11.74
N PHE A 53 3.92 -9.31 11.43
CA PHE A 53 2.90 -10.06 12.15
C PHE A 53 3.07 -11.58 11.99
N LEU A 54 3.37 -12.06 10.78
CA LEU A 54 3.60 -13.47 10.50
C LEU A 54 4.89 -13.98 11.17
N GLN A 55 5.95 -13.17 11.18
CA GLN A 55 7.18 -13.49 11.90
C GLN A 55 6.93 -13.66 13.40
N GLN A 56 6.17 -12.74 14.01
CA GLN A 56 5.80 -12.82 15.43
C GLN A 56 4.96 -14.05 15.77
N GLN A 57 4.11 -14.53 14.85
CA GLN A 57 3.39 -15.79 15.07
C GLN A 57 4.32 -16.99 15.03
N THR A 58 5.23 -17.01 14.05
CA THR A 58 6.20 -18.10 13.89
C THR A 58 7.14 -18.20 15.08
N ASP A 59 7.58 -17.06 15.65
CA ASP A 59 8.45 -17.03 16.85
C ASP A 59 7.72 -17.43 18.14
N ARG A 60 6.39 -17.53 18.13
CA ARG A 60 5.55 -17.86 19.30
C ARG A 60 5.15 -19.34 19.35
N GLU A 61 5.32 -20.07 18.26
CA GLU A 61 5.10 -21.53 18.16
C GLU A 61 6.37 -22.31 18.52
#